data_AF-A0A9D7RI62-F1
#
_entry.id   AF-A0A9D7RI62-F1
#
_cell.length_a   1.000
_cell.length_b   1.000
_cell.length_c   1.000
_cell.angle_alpha   90.00
_cell.angle_beta   90.00
_cell.angle_gamma   90.00
#
_symmetry.space_group_name_H-M   'P 1'
#
loop_
_entity.id
_entity.type
_entity.pdbx_description
1 polymer ?
#
loop_
_entity_poly.entity_id
_entity_poly.type
_entity_poly.pdbx_seq_one_letter_code
_entity_poly.pdbx_strand_id
1 'polypeptide(L)'
;MNHLAELQTLVLLGTDRAPVSDSLLIFWQEQGLNNSELPEKIVAQALVFHRQWQRAGFPLPVWTAQLQPAPIQETEPECSVESARCLQDILDGKYPDALPEWIRWLQQAQQVLPRQTLPLLLQKCLQDPSLWETIQTAIGTRGTWLLKQHPEWRKLADEAAEPGAWNTTTGVLRPDLLRKLRIQDAALGRSLVQSTWAEEDPAQKAQLLAALSPGLGSADEAFLEECLQERRKETRQMAAELLACIPNSALLGRYRDYLHACIVVSGQKLSLNCPMMPPKRGAKMAWKSVARVLLPSTNAAPGCSNSSDACPRRIGKGIGDFLPKRPSPYLRNKTGKKVGYRP
;
A
#
# COMPACT_ATOMS: atom_id res chain seq x y z
N MET A 1 0.00 -15.14 -16.27
CA MET A 1 -0.34 -14.08 -17.25
C MET A 1 -1.64 -14.46 -17.92
N ASN A 2 -2.56 -13.51 -18.14
CA ASN A 2 -3.87 -13.83 -18.70
C ASN A 2 -3.80 -13.81 -20.23
N HIS A 3 -3.25 -14.87 -20.83
CA HIS A 3 -3.04 -15.00 -22.28
C HIS A 3 -4.34 -14.82 -23.10
N LEU A 4 -5.51 -15.04 -22.47
CA LEU A 4 -6.82 -14.74 -23.06
C LEU A 4 -7.03 -13.23 -23.28
N ALA A 5 -6.68 -12.40 -22.31
CA ALA A 5 -6.88 -10.95 -22.40
C ALA A 5 -6.00 -10.35 -23.51
N GLU A 6 -4.78 -10.87 -23.67
CA GLU A 6 -3.90 -10.48 -24.77
C GLU A 6 -4.45 -10.95 -26.12
N LEU A 7 -4.97 -12.18 -26.22
CA LEU A 7 -5.60 -12.68 -27.45
C LEU A 7 -6.84 -11.86 -27.84
N GLN A 8 -7.72 -11.52 -26.87
CA GLN A 8 -8.86 -10.63 -27.11
C GLN A 8 -8.41 -9.24 -27.59
N THR A 9 -7.34 -8.71 -27.00
CA THR A 9 -6.76 -7.42 -27.39
C THR A 9 -6.21 -7.45 -28.82
N LEU A 10 -5.51 -8.52 -29.19
CA LEU A 10 -4.96 -8.72 -30.54
C LEU A 10 -6.08 -8.83 -31.60
N VAL A 11 -7.19 -9.48 -31.27
CA VAL A 11 -8.35 -9.60 -32.17
C VAL A 11 -9.09 -8.27 -32.34
N LEU A 12 -9.21 -7.48 -31.27
CA LEU A 12 -9.91 -6.19 -31.32
C LEU A 12 -9.09 -5.08 -31.98
N LEU A 13 -7.76 -5.07 -31.79
CA LEU A 13 -6.87 -4.04 -32.33
C LEU A 13 -6.27 -4.41 -33.70
N GLY A 14 -6.20 -5.69 -34.02
CA GLY A 14 -5.50 -6.23 -35.18
C GLY A 14 -3.99 -6.37 -34.95
N THR A 15 -3.40 -7.40 -35.56
CA THR A 15 -1.97 -7.72 -35.46
C THR A 15 -1.04 -6.65 -36.05
N ASP A 16 -1.58 -5.74 -36.87
CA ASP A 16 -0.85 -4.59 -37.40
C ASP A 16 -0.60 -3.49 -36.35
N ARG A 17 -1.52 -3.32 -35.40
CA ARG A 17 -1.47 -2.26 -34.38
C ARG A 17 -0.91 -2.75 -33.06
N ALA A 18 -0.99 -4.06 -32.81
CA ALA A 18 -0.46 -4.71 -31.63
C ALA A 18 0.34 -5.95 -32.06
N PRO A 19 1.69 -5.92 -31.98
CA PRO A 19 2.49 -7.10 -32.29
C PRO A 19 2.24 -8.19 -31.25
N VAL A 20 2.30 -9.45 -31.70
CA VAL A 20 2.21 -10.62 -30.80
C VAL A 20 3.47 -10.67 -29.93
N SER A 21 3.30 -10.84 -28.61
CA SER A 21 4.42 -10.94 -27.68
C SER A 21 5.19 -12.26 -27.84
N ASP A 22 6.50 -12.22 -27.63
CA ASP A 22 7.35 -13.42 -27.69
C ASP A 22 6.93 -14.49 -26.68
N SER A 23 6.41 -14.08 -25.51
CA SER A 23 5.89 -14.99 -24.49
C SER A 23 4.65 -15.75 -24.96
N LEU A 24 3.76 -15.10 -25.74
CA LEU A 24 2.60 -15.76 -26.33
C LEU A 24 2.99 -16.73 -27.44
N LEU A 25 3.97 -16.36 -28.27
CA LEU A 25 4.50 -17.23 -29.31
C LEU A 25 5.09 -18.50 -28.68
N ILE A 26 5.95 -18.36 -27.66
CA ILE A 26 6.52 -19.52 -26.95
C ILE A 26 5.41 -20.41 -26.39
N PHE A 27 4.42 -19.83 -25.72
CA PHE A 27 3.28 -20.57 -25.17
C PHE A 27 2.51 -21.33 -26.26
N TRP A 28 2.16 -20.67 -27.38
CA TRP A 28 1.43 -21.30 -28.48
C TRP A 28 2.24 -22.41 -29.15
N GLN A 29 3.55 -22.25 -29.28
CA GLN A 29 4.44 -23.28 -29.81
C GLN A 29 4.47 -24.52 -28.91
N GLU A 30 4.51 -24.35 -27.60
CA GLU A 30 4.41 -25.45 -26.63
C GLU A 30 3.07 -26.19 -26.70
N GLN A 31 1.99 -25.49 -27.07
CA GLN A 31 0.67 -26.07 -27.31
C GLN A 31 0.52 -26.69 -28.71
N GLY A 32 1.58 -26.73 -29.52
CA GLY A 32 1.60 -27.37 -30.84
C GLY A 32 1.14 -26.48 -32.01
N LEU A 33 1.04 -25.17 -31.83
CA LEU A 33 0.82 -24.23 -32.94
C LEU A 33 2.11 -23.96 -33.71
N ASN A 34 1.98 -23.82 -35.03
CA ASN A 34 3.10 -23.50 -35.88
C ASN A 34 3.27 -21.97 -35.99
N ASN A 35 4.31 -21.44 -35.35
CA ASN A 35 4.62 -20.00 -35.37
C ASN A 35 5.43 -19.54 -36.60
N SER A 36 5.63 -20.40 -37.60
CA SER A 36 6.36 -20.02 -38.83
C SER A 36 5.51 -19.30 -39.87
N GLU A 37 4.21 -19.11 -39.61
CA GLU A 37 3.28 -18.41 -40.49
C GLU A 37 3.15 -16.91 -40.17
N LEU A 38 2.38 -16.19 -40.99
CA LEU A 38 2.03 -14.79 -40.74
C LEU A 38 1.33 -14.63 -39.38
N PRO A 39 1.58 -13.53 -38.64
CA PRO A 39 0.98 -13.30 -37.31
C PRO A 39 -0.55 -13.42 -37.28
N GLU A 40 -1.23 -12.96 -38.34
CA GLU A 40 -2.68 -13.07 -38.51
C GLU A 40 -3.16 -14.52 -38.49
N LYS A 41 -2.44 -15.42 -39.17
CA LYS A 41 -2.77 -16.84 -39.23
C LYS A 41 -2.53 -17.52 -37.90
N ILE A 42 -1.45 -17.15 -37.20
CA ILE A 42 -1.15 -17.67 -35.86
C ILE A 42 -2.28 -17.29 -34.89
N VAL A 43 -2.72 -16.04 -34.89
CA VAL A 43 -3.84 -15.58 -34.04
C VAL A 43 -5.15 -16.26 -34.42
N ALA A 44 -5.44 -16.44 -35.71
CA ALA A 44 -6.62 -17.16 -36.18
C ALA A 44 -6.63 -18.64 -35.75
N GLN A 45 -5.49 -19.32 -35.84
CA GLN A 45 -5.35 -20.69 -35.35
C GLN A 45 -5.51 -20.74 -33.83
N ALA A 46 -4.87 -19.85 -33.09
CA ALA A 46 -5.00 -19.76 -31.63
C ALA A 46 -6.47 -19.56 -31.18
N LEU A 47 -7.25 -18.77 -31.92
CA LEU A 47 -8.69 -18.61 -31.70
C LEU A 47 -9.48 -19.91 -31.90
N VAL A 48 -9.19 -20.65 -32.98
CA VAL A 48 -9.85 -21.91 -33.29
C VAL A 48 -9.56 -22.95 -32.20
N PHE A 49 -8.30 -23.04 -31.78
CA PHE A 49 -7.88 -23.98 -30.73
C PHE A 49 -8.29 -23.56 -29.33
N HIS A 50 -8.57 -22.28 -29.09
CA HIS A 50 -8.92 -21.76 -27.77
C HIS A 50 -10.08 -22.53 -27.12
N ARG A 51 -11.17 -22.75 -27.87
CA ARG A 51 -12.33 -23.49 -27.36
C ARG A 51 -11.99 -24.95 -27.02
N GLN A 52 -11.10 -25.55 -27.80
CA GLN A 52 -10.66 -26.93 -27.58
C GLN A 52 -9.72 -27.04 -26.38
N TRP A 53 -8.81 -26.08 -26.17
CA TRP A 53 -7.98 -26.02 -24.96
C TRP A 53 -8.81 -25.82 -23.70
N GLN A 54 -9.85 -24.97 -23.75
CA GLN A 54 -10.77 -24.83 -22.62
C GLN A 54 -11.48 -26.15 -22.27
N ARG A 55 -11.81 -26.97 -23.28
CA ARG A 55 -12.48 -28.27 -23.08
C ARG A 55 -11.53 -29.39 -22.69
N ALA A 56 -10.30 -29.38 -23.20
CA ALA A 56 -9.28 -30.37 -22.88
C ALA A 56 -8.78 -30.23 -21.43
N GLY A 57 -8.97 -29.05 -20.84
CA GLY A 57 -8.37 -28.71 -19.55
C GLY A 57 -6.87 -28.50 -19.69
N PHE A 58 -6.27 -27.95 -18.64
CA PHE A 58 -4.82 -27.77 -18.55
C PHE A 58 -4.31 -28.39 -17.26
N PRO A 59 -3.09 -28.97 -17.24
CA PRO A 59 -2.49 -29.42 -16.00
C PRO A 59 -2.31 -28.21 -15.09
N LEU A 60 -2.95 -28.24 -13.93
CA LEU A 60 -2.76 -27.21 -12.92
C LEU A 60 -1.35 -27.38 -12.32
N PRO A 61 -0.63 -26.27 -12.06
CA PRO A 61 0.65 -26.35 -11.38
C PRO A 61 0.47 -27.06 -10.04
N VAL A 62 1.29 -28.08 -9.79
CA VAL A 62 1.23 -28.85 -8.55
C VAL A 62 1.76 -27.97 -7.43
N TRP A 63 0.90 -27.66 -6.47
CA TRP A 63 1.28 -26.90 -5.29
C TRP A 63 2.09 -27.79 -4.34
N THR A 64 3.36 -27.46 -4.13
CA THR A 64 4.30 -28.25 -3.31
C THR A 64 4.52 -27.71 -1.90
N ALA A 65 4.05 -26.49 -1.59
CA ALA A 65 4.20 -25.91 -0.26
C ALA A 65 3.18 -26.51 0.73
N GLN A 66 3.61 -26.72 1.98
CA GLN A 66 2.71 -27.17 3.04
C GLN A 66 1.66 -26.10 3.36
N LEU A 67 0.39 -26.45 3.16
CA LEU A 67 -0.74 -25.66 3.62
C LEU A 67 -1.07 -26.03 5.07
N GLN A 68 -1.38 -25.05 5.90
CA GLN A 68 -1.97 -25.34 7.20
C GLN A 68 -3.33 -26.01 6.98
N PRO A 69 -3.66 -27.07 7.73
CA PRO A 69 -4.93 -27.77 7.53
C PRO A 69 -6.11 -26.82 7.79
N ALA A 70 -7.13 -26.92 6.94
CA ALA A 70 -8.35 -26.16 7.13
C ALA A 70 -9.08 -26.63 8.41
N PRO A 71 -9.75 -25.73 9.15
CA PRO A 71 -10.56 -26.13 10.28
C PRO A 71 -11.62 -27.16 9.83
N ILE A 72 -11.76 -28.23 10.61
CA ILE A 72 -12.66 -29.34 10.29
C ILE A 72 -14.12 -28.95 10.59
N GLN A 73 -14.33 -28.13 11.62
CA GLN A 73 -15.65 -27.69 12.05
C GLN A 73 -15.77 -26.16 11.99
N GLU A 74 -16.94 -25.70 11.55
CA GLU A 74 -17.38 -24.34 11.75
C GLU A 74 -18.01 -24.19 13.13
N THR A 75 -17.92 -22.98 13.69
CA THR A 75 -18.59 -22.65 14.96
C THR A 75 -20.11 -22.56 14.78
N GLU A 76 -20.55 -22.20 13.57
CA GLU A 76 -21.94 -22.03 13.18
C GLU A 76 -22.27 -22.91 11.96
N PRO A 77 -23.53 -23.33 11.77
CA PRO A 77 -23.91 -24.14 10.62
C PRO A 77 -23.80 -23.34 9.30
N GLU A 78 -23.31 -24.00 8.24
CA GLU A 78 -23.36 -23.44 6.89
C GLU A 78 -24.82 -23.19 6.47
N CYS A 79 -25.06 -22.15 5.66
CA CYS A 79 -26.38 -21.87 5.13
C CYS A 79 -26.95 -23.04 4.31
N SER A 80 -28.28 -23.10 4.17
CA SER A 80 -28.92 -24.15 3.37
C SER A 80 -28.49 -24.11 1.89
N VAL A 81 -28.68 -25.22 1.18
CA VAL A 81 -28.32 -25.36 -0.23
C VAL A 81 -29.12 -24.36 -1.10
N GLU A 82 -30.37 -24.11 -0.75
CA GLU A 82 -31.24 -23.14 -1.41
C GLU A 82 -30.71 -21.71 -1.24
N SER A 83 -30.31 -21.36 -0.02
CA SER A 83 -29.70 -20.05 0.28
C SER A 83 -28.36 -19.87 -0.46
N ALA A 84 -27.54 -20.93 -0.52
CA ALA A 84 -26.28 -20.91 -1.26
C ALA A 84 -26.50 -20.73 -2.77
N ARG A 85 -27.55 -21.32 -3.34
CA ARG A 85 -27.92 -21.12 -4.75
C ARG A 85 -28.38 -19.67 -5.01
N CYS A 86 -29.19 -19.12 -4.11
CA CYS A 86 -29.60 -17.71 -4.19
C CYS A 86 -28.39 -16.77 -4.16
N LEU A 87 -27.42 -17.05 -3.28
CA LEU A 87 -26.15 -16.30 -3.24
C LEU A 87 -25.38 -16.41 -4.56
N GLN A 88 -25.32 -17.59 -5.18
CA GLN A 88 -24.67 -17.74 -6.49
C GLN A 88 -25.36 -16.88 -7.56
N ASP A 89 -26.70 -16.88 -7.63
CA ASP A 89 -27.45 -16.05 -8.58
C ASP A 89 -27.18 -14.55 -8.38
N ILE A 90 -27.04 -14.10 -7.13
CA ILE A 90 -26.64 -12.74 -6.78
C ILE A 90 -25.22 -12.45 -7.28
N LEU A 91 -24.27 -13.35 -7.05
CA LEU A 91 -22.86 -13.18 -7.42
C LEU A 91 -22.62 -13.22 -8.93
N ASP A 92 -23.43 -13.98 -9.66
CA ASP A 92 -23.49 -14.04 -11.13
C ASP A 92 -24.09 -12.77 -11.75
N GLY A 93 -24.61 -11.86 -10.91
CA GLY A 93 -25.10 -10.54 -11.33
C GLY A 93 -26.56 -10.51 -11.74
N LYS A 94 -27.36 -11.54 -11.43
CA LYS A 94 -28.81 -11.50 -11.67
C LYS A 94 -29.51 -10.49 -10.75
N TYR A 95 -29.04 -10.38 -9.50
CA TYR A 95 -29.61 -9.51 -8.47
C TYR A 95 -28.51 -8.85 -7.59
N PRO A 96 -27.65 -7.98 -8.14
CA PRO A 96 -26.47 -7.47 -7.44
C PRO A 96 -26.83 -6.68 -6.16
N ASP A 97 -27.93 -5.93 -6.19
CA ASP A 97 -28.36 -5.08 -5.08
C ASP A 97 -28.93 -5.88 -3.88
N ALA A 98 -29.22 -7.17 -4.07
CA ALA A 98 -29.77 -8.02 -3.02
C ALA A 98 -28.70 -8.57 -2.06
N LEU A 99 -27.41 -8.42 -2.37
CA LEU A 99 -26.32 -8.99 -1.58
C LEU A 99 -26.29 -8.50 -0.12
N PRO A 100 -26.40 -7.18 0.18
CA PRO A 100 -26.39 -6.72 1.56
C PRO A 100 -27.58 -7.26 2.37
N GLU A 101 -28.76 -7.33 1.75
CA GLU A 101 -29.95 -7.86 2.39
C GLU A 101 -29.81 -9.37 2.67
N TRP A 102 -29.30 -10.13 1.70
CA TRP A 102 -29.07 -11.57 1.87
C TRP A 102 -28.11 -11.85 3.04
N ILE A 103 -27.02 -11.07 3.16
CA ILE A 103 -26.06 -11.21 4.27
C ILE A 103 -26.71 -10.88 5.61
N ARG A 104 -27.57 -9.85 5.67
CA ARG A 104 -28.33 -9.51 6.88
C ARG A 104 -29.21 -10.66 7.34
N TRP A 105 -29.91 -11.33 6.42
CA TRP A 105 -30.71 -12.52 6.73
C TRP A 105 -29.86 -13.70 7.22
N LEU A 106 -28.69 -13.90 6.61
CA LEU A 106 -27.73 -14.92 7.02
C LEU A 106 -27.25 -14.70 8.47
N GLN A 107 -26.90 -13.46 8.82
CA GLN A 107 -26.49 -13.09 10.17
C GLN A 107 -27.62 -13.28 11.20
N GLN A 108 -28.86 -12.91 10.84
CA GLN A 108 -30.03 -13.13 11.70
C GLN A 108 -30.30 -14.62 11.96
N ALA A 109 -30.00 -15.47 10.99
CA ALA A 109 -30.11 -16.92 11.12
C ALA A 109 -28.93 -17.57 11.87
N GLN A 110 -27.91 -16.81 12.27
CA GLN A 110 -26.67 -17.32 12.89
C GLN A 110 -26.04 -18.45 12.06
N GLN A 111 -25.94 -18.20 10.76
CA GLN A 111 -25.37 -19.12 9.78
C GLN A 111 -24.13 -18.50 9.13
N VAL A 112 -23.25 -19.36 8.64
CA VAL A 112 -22.04 -18.94 7.92
C VAL A 112 -22.17 -19.12 6.41
N LEU A 113 -21.36 -18.36 5.70
CA LEU A 113 -21.24 -18.42 4.25
C LEU A 113 -20.83 -19.82 3.78
N PRO A 114 -21.37 -20.29 2.65
CA PRO A 114 -21.02 -21.59 2.11
C PRO A 114 -19.58 -21.60 1.62
N ARG A 115 -18.84 -22.66 1.95
CA ARG A 115 -17.40 -22.76 1.68
C ARG A 115 -17.00 -22.56 0.22
N GLN A 116 -17.87 -22.90 -0.73
CA GLN A 116 -17.61 -22.81 -2.17
C GLN A 116 -17.61 -21.37 -2.67
N THR A 117 -18.35 -20.45 -2.03
CA THR A 117 -18.47 -19.05 -2.49
C THR A 117 -17.44 -18.13 -1.84
N LEU A 118 -16.82 -18.55 -0.73
CA LEU A 118 -15.83 -17.76 0.01
C LEU A 118 -14.71 -17.19 -0.88
N PRO A 119 -14.03 -17.97 -1.75
CA PRO A 119 -12.95 -17.42 -2.57
C PRO A 119 -13.41 -16.30 -3.51
N LEU A 120 -14.59 -16.46 -4.12
CA LEU A 120 -15.15 -15.48 -5.05
C LEU A 120 -15.57 -14.20 -4.32
N LEU A 121 -16.19 -14.34 -3.15
CA LEU A 121 -16.59 -13.21 -2.31
C LEU A 121 -15.38 -12.41 -1.81
N LEU A 122 -14.37 -13.08 -1.26
CA LEU A 122 -13.14 -12.43 -0.80
C LEU A 122 -12.44 -11.68 -1.93
N GLN A 123 -12.44 -12.24 -3.15
CA GLN A 123 -11.90 -11.56 -4.32
C GLN A 123 -12.68 -10.28 -4.68
N LYS A 124 -14.00 -10.29 -4.57
CA LYS A 124 -14.84 -9.09 -4.78
C LYS A 124 -14.62 -8.04 -3.69
N CYS A 125 -14.44 -8.45 -2.42
CA CYS A 125 -14.15 -7.54 -1.31
C CYS A 125 -12.83 -6.77 -1.47
N LEU A 126 -11.86 -7.30 -2.22
CA LEU A 126 -10.65 -6.55 -2.56
C LEU A 126 -10.93 -5.34 -3.45
N GLN A 127 -12.00 -5.40 -4.26
CA GLN A 127 -12.40 -4.33 -5.17
C GLN A 127 -13.38 -3.35 -4.50
N ASP A 128 -14.20 -3.86 -3.58
CA ASP A 128 -15.22 -3.09 -2.86
C ASP A 128 -15.08 -3.26 -1.33
N PRO A 129 -14.46 -2.28 -0.64
CA PRO A 129 -14.30 -2.30 0.81
C PRO A 129 -15.63 -2.30 1.59
N SER A 130 -16.71 -1.72 1.03
CA SER A 130 -18.01 -1.66 1.72
C SER A 130 -18.66 -3.04 1.86
N LEU A 131 -18.43 -3.91 0.87
CA LEU A 131 -18.87 -5.29 0.91
C LEU A 131 -18.19 -6.06 2.04
N TRP A 132 -16.90 -5.80 2.28
CA TRP A 132 -16.16 -6.45 3.36
C TRP A 132 -16.77 -6.14 4.74
N GLU A 133 -17.10 -4.88 5.01
CA GLU A 133 -17.73 -4.46 6.27
C GLU A 133 -19.02 -5.24 6.55
N THR A 134 -19.75 -5.60 5.48
CA THR A 134 -21.01 -6.33 5.54
C THR A 134 -20.79 -7.83 5.79
N ILE A 135 -19.81 -8.47 5.12
CA ILE A 135 -19.63 -9.93 5.19
C ILE A 135 -18.70 -10.41 6.30
N GLN A 136 -17.84 -9.55 6.87
CA GLN A 136 -16.74 -9.97 7.74
C GLN A 136 -17.16 -10.84 8.93
N THR A 137 -18.37 -10.63 9.47
CA THR A 137 -18.90 -11.41 10.59
C THR A 137 -19.49 -12.77 10.17
N ALA A 138 -19.78 -12.96 8.88
CA ALA A 138 -20.47 -14.15 8.34
C ALA A 138 -19.52 -15.15 7.64
N ILE A 139 -18.21 -14.84 7.55
CA ILE A 139 -17.23 -15.70 6.87
C ILE A 139 -16.86 -16.98 7.65
N GLY A 140 -17.17 -17.02 8.95
CA GLY A 140 -16.86 -18.14 9.82
C GLY A 140 -15.36 -18.40 10.05
N THR A 141 -15.07 -19.54 10.68
CA THR A 141 -13.72 -19.97 11.04
C THR A 141 -12.91 -20.35 9.79
N ARG A 142 -13.53 -20.99 8.79
CA ARG A 142 -12.86 -21.31 7.51
C ARG A 142 -12.59 -20.08 6.68
N GLY A 143 -13.48 -19.10 6.64
CA GLY A 143 -13.22 -17.83 5.96
C GLY A 143 -12.03 -17.12 6.59
N THR A 144 -11.98 -17.05 7.92
CA THR A 144 -10.85 -16.49 8.66
C THR A 144 -9.54 -17.24 8.39
N TRP A 145 -9.57 -18.57 8.36
CA TRP A 145 -8.42 -19.38 7.96
C TRP A 145 -7.99 -19.10 6.51
N LEU A 146 -8.95 -18.94 5.59
CA LEU A 146 -8.71 -18.71 4.17
C LEU A 146 -8.05 -17.35 3.91
N LEU A 147 -8.46 -16.30 4.64
CA LEU A 147 -7.80 -14.99 4.61
C LEU A 147 -6.30 -15.12 4.86
N LYS A 148 -5.90 -15.97 5.82
CA LYS A 148 -4.50 -16.20 6.19
C LYS A 148 -3.71 -16.93 5.11
N GLN A 149 -4.34 -17.66 4.19
CA GLN A 149 -3.62 -18.40 3.15
C GLN A 149 -3.22 -17.51 1.96
N HIS A 150 -3.96 -16.44 1.67
CA HIS A 150 -3.73 -15.60 0.49
C HIS A 150 -3.22 -14.19 0.87
N PRO A 151 -2.01 -13.76 0.43
CA PRO A 151 -1.41 -12.49 0.83
C PRO A 151 -2.28 -11.25 0.59
N GLU A 152 -3.04 -11.24 -0.51
CA GLU A 152 -3.94 -10.12 -0.82
C GLU A 152 -5.18 -10.13 0.06
N TRP A 153 -5.73 -11.30 0.39
CA TRP A 153 -6.92 -11.41 1.23
C TRP A 153 -6.62 -11.10 2.70
N ARG A 154 -5.39 -11.34 3.18
CA ARG A 154 -4.96 -10.93 4.52
C ARG A 154 -5.22 -9.45 4.81
N LYS A 155 -5.21 -8.58 3.79
CA LYS A 155 -5.46 -7.14 3.93
C LYS A 155 -6.92 -6.84 4.34
N LEU A 156 -7.84 -7.75 4.04
CA LEU A 156 -9.25 -7.63 4.44
C LEU A 156 -9.42 -7.94 5.92
N ALA A 157 -8.63 -8.86 6.48
CA ALA A 157 -8.76 -9.25 7.87
C ALA A 157 -8.47 -8.07 8.81
N ASP A 158 -9.54 -7.45 9.33
CA ASP A 158 -9.47 -6.69 10.56
C ASP A 158 -9.39 -7.65 11.74
N GLU A 159 -8.26 -8.36 11.85
CA GLU A 159 -7.94 -8.99 13.12
C GLU A 159 -7.93 -7.88 14.17
N ALA A 160 -8.77 -8.07 15.20
CA ALA A 160 -8.67 -7.30 16.43
C ALA A 160 -7.19 -7.27 16.81
N ALA A 161 -6.67 -6.07 16.95
CA ALA A 161 -5.26 -5.88 17.21
C ALA A 161 -5.01 -6.30 18.66
N GLU A 162 -4.74 -7.58 18.85
CA GLU A 162 -4.44 -8.13 20.17
C GLU A 162 -2.96 -7.92 20.47
N PRO A 163 -2.58 -7.36 21.63
CA PRO A 163 -1.19 -7.20 22.01
C PRO A 163 -0.40 -8.51 21.98
N GLY A 164 -1.06 -9.64 22.30
CA GLY A 164 -0.46 -10.97 22.26
C GLY A 164 -0.02 -11.42 20.85
N ALA A 165 -0.62 -10.89 19.79
CA ALA A 165 -0.25 -11.20 18.41
C ALA A 165 1.08 -10.54 17.99
N TRP A 166 1.62 -9.61 18.79
CA TRP A 166 2.84 -8.87 18.46
C TRP A 166 4.04 -9.79 18.23
N ASN A 167 4.26 -10.78 19.09
CA ASN A 167 5.43 -11.67 18.96
C ASN A 167 5.30 -12.69 17.82
N THR A 168 4.07 -12.96 17.36
CA THR A 168 3.80 -13.94 16.30
C THR A 168 3.73 -13.28 14.92
N THR A 169 3.36 -12.00 14.86
CA THR A 169 3.17 -11.26 13.60
C THR A 169 4.50 -10.77 13.03
N THR A 170 4.85 -11.24 11.83
CA THR A 170 6.16 -10.97 11.22
C THR A 170 6.03 -10.26 9.86
N GLY A 171 7.08 -9.51 9.49
CA GLY A 171 7.20 -8.92 8.15
C GLY A 171 6.19 -7.81 7.87
N VAL A 172 5.60 -7.83 6.68
CA VAL A 172 4.75 -6.75 6.14
C VAL A 172 3.46 -6.50 6.93
N LEU A 173 3.03 -7.45 7.76
CA LEU A 173 1.80 -7.34 8.57
C LEU A 173 2.05 -6.60 9.90
N ARG A 174 3.31 -6.55 10.35
CA ARG A 174 3.70 -6.01 11.65
C ARG A 174 3.41 -4.49 11.78
N PRO A 175 3.68 -3.65 10.75
CA PRO A 175 3.31 -2.24 10.79
C PRO A 175 1.79 -2.00 10.83
N ASP A 176 0.99 -2.86 10.21
CA ASP A 176 -0.47 -2.72 10.20
C ASP A 176 -1.08 -3.07 11.56
N LEU A 177 -0.59 -4.16 12.18
CA LEU A 177 -0.94 -4.51 13.57
C LEU A 177 -0.60 -3.37 14.54
N LEU A 178 0.61 -2.81 14.44
CA LEU A 178 1.04 -1.69 15.27
C LEU A 178 0.14 -0.46 15.13
N ARG A 179 -0.27 -0.12 13.90
CA ARG A 179 -1.12 1.03 13.64
C ARG A 179 -2.48 0.87 14.34
N LYS A 180 -3.04 -0.33 14.31
CA LYS A 180 -4.31 -0.64 14.99
C LYS A 180 -4.15 -0.62 16.52
N LEU A 181 -3.09 -1.22 17.06
CA LEU A 181 -2.78 -1.17 18.50
C LEU A 181 -2.65 0.26 19.00
N ARG A 182 -2.02 1.15 18.21
CA ARG A 182 -1.86 2.56 18.60
C ARG A 182 -3.14 3.38 18.56
N ILE A 183 -4.12 2.99 17.74
CA ILE A 183 -5.45 3.63 17.77
C ILE A 183 -6.14 3.30 19.09
N GLN A 184 -5.92 2.11 19.64
CA GLN A 184 -6.50 1.67 20.92
C GLN A 184 -5.72 2.22 22.13
N ASP A 185 -4.40 2.01 22.15
CA ASP A 185 -3.49 2.48 23.20
C ASP A 185 -2.11 2.82 22.60
N ALA A 186 -1.84 4.12 22.50
CA ALA A 186 -0.58 4.63 21.97
C ALA A 186 0.64 4.26 22.84
N ALA A 187 0.48 4.21 24.17
CA ALA A 187 1.57 3.91 25.09
C ALA A 187 1.96 2.43 25.02
N LEU A 188 0.97 1.54 24.95
CA LEU A 188 1.20 0.11 24.73
C LEU A 188 1.88 -0.13 23.38
N GLY A 189 1.37 0.46 22.29
CA GLY A 189 1.97 0.31 20.97
C GLY A 189 3.43 0.79 20.91
N ARG A 190 3.76 1.91 21.55
CA ARG A 190 5.16 2.37 21.69
C ARG A 190 6.02 1.33 22.43
N SER A 191 5.52 0.82 23.56
CA SER A 191 6.27 -0.09 24.44
C SER A 191 6.61 -1.41 23.74
N LEU A 192 5.68 -1.95 22.93
CA LEU A 192 5.90 -3.17 22.14
C LEU A 192 6.98 -2.99 21.06
N VAL A 193 7.00 -1.85 20.39
CA VAL A 193 8.05 -1.56 19.40
C VAL A 193 9.39 -1.38 20.09
N GLN A 194 9.43 -0.65 21.21
CA GLN A 194 10.66 -0.43 21.96
C GLN A 194 11.29 -1.75 22.45
N SER A 195 10.48 -2.69 22.95
CA SER A 195 10.98 -3.96 23.47
C SER A 195 11.59 -4.87 22.39
N THR A 196 11.14 -4.76 21.15
CA THR A 196 11.58 -5.61 20.03
C THR A 196 12.57 -4.92 19.09
N TRP A 197 12.76 -3.60 19.23
CA TRP A 197 13.49 -2.75 18.30
C TRP A 197 14.93 -3.21 17.97
N ALA A 198 15.63 -3.78 18.95
CA ALA A 198 17.00 -4.25 18.75
C ALA A 198 17.09 -5.45 17.79
N GLU A 199 16.06 -6.29 17.78
CA GLU A 199 16.01 -7.55 17.03
C GLU A 199 15.30 -7.41 15.67
N GLU A 200 14.63 -6.28 15.43
CA GLU A 200 13.91 -6.02 14.19
C GLU A 200 14.83 -5.96 12.96
N ASP A 201 14.34 -6.52 11.84
CA ASP A 201 15.01 -6.40 10.55
C ASP A 201 15.22 -4.91 10.20
N PRO A 202 16.48 -4.48 9.99
CA PRO A 202 16.78 -3.12 9.58
C PRO A 202 15.98 -2.61 8.37
N ALA A 203 15.54 -3.50 7.46
CA ALA A 203 14.71 -3.12 6.32
C ALA A 203 13.27 -2.74 6.69
N GLN A 204 12.73 -3.30 7.77
CA GLN A 204 11.35 -3.09 8.21
C GLN A 204 11.22 -1.94 9.22
N LYS A 205 12.31 -1.58 9.91
CA LYS A 205 12.35 -0.50 10.92
C LYS A 205 11.71 0.81 10.47
N ALA A 206 11.93 1.25 9.23
CA ALA A 206 11.33 2.48 8.72
C ALA A 206 9.80 2.39 8.59
N GLN A 207 9.27 1.24 8.19
CA GLN A 207 7.81 1.02 8.08
C GLN A 207 7.16 0.91 9.46
N LEU A 208 7.85 0.27 10.42
CA LEU A 208 7.43 0.21 11.81
C LEU A 208 7.37 1.61 12.46
N LEU A 209 8.38 2.45 12.24
CA LEU A 209 8.34 3.84 12.71
C LEU A 209 7.17 4.61 12.10
N ALA A 210 6.94 4.49 10.79
CA ALA A 210 5.81 5.15 10.13
C ALA A 210 4.46 4.77 10.75
N ALA A 211 4.33 3.53 11.24
CA ALA A 211 3.14 3.04 11.93
C ALA A 211 2.94 3.62 13.34
N LEU A 212 3.89 4.38 13.89
CA LEU A 212 3.72 5.15 15.15
C LEU A 212 2.86 6.42 14.99
N SER A 213 2.50 6.80 13.76
CA SER A 213 1.78 8.06 13.49
C SER A 213 0.46 8.25 14.27
N PRO A 214 -0.41 7.23 14.49
CA PRO A 214 -1.61 7.39 15.30
C PRO A 214 -1.26 7.69 16.76
N GLY A 215 -1.89 8.70 17.36
CA GLY A 215 -1.63 9.09 18.75
C GLY A 215 -0.21 9.59 19.01
N LEU A 216 0.51 10.04 17.98
CA LEU A 216 1.87 10.56 18.11
C LEU A 216 1.90 11.77 19.06
N GLY A 217 2.78 11.72 20.07
CA GLY A 217 2.89 12.77 21.07
C GLY A 217 4.28 12.89 21.71
N SER A 218 4.41 13.80 22.67
CA SER A 218 5.68 14.07 23.38
C SER A 218 6.28 12.83 24.05
N ALA A 219 5.44 11.88 24.44
CA ALA A 219 5.89 10.65 25.06
C ALA A 219 6.64 9.72 24.09
N ASP A 220 6.49 9.89 22.77
CA ASP A 220 7.24 9.12 21.76
C ASP A 220 8.64 9.73 21.48
N GLU A 221 8.90 10.94 21.98
CA GLU A 221 10.07 11.75 21.60
C GLU A 221 11.41 11.10 21.95
N ALA A 222 11.54 10.55 23.17
CA ALA A 222 12.78 9.92 23.62
C ALA A 222 13.18 8.75 22.70
N PHE A 223 12.20 7.91 22.35
CA PHE A 223 12.42 6.78 21.44
C PHE A 223 12.80 7.24 20.03
N LEU A 224 12.15 8.28 19.51
CA LEU A 224 12.45 8.78 18.18
C LEU A 224 13.84 9.45 18.11
N GLU A 225 14.31 10.11 19.18
CA GLU A 225 15.68 10.63 19.27
C GLU A 225 16.73 9.51 19.26
N GLU A 226 16.46 8.36 19.89
CA GLU A 226 17.30 7.16 19.78
C GLU A 226 17.33 6.64 18.34
N CYS A 227 16.17 6.60 17.68
CA CYS A 227 16.04 6.18 16.28
C CYS A 227 16.78 7.10 15.28
N LEU A 228 17.14 8.33 15.66
CA LEU A 228 18.03 9.18 14.85
C LEU A 228 19.47 8.65 14.76
N GLN A 229 19.87 7.75 15.66
CA GLN A 229 21.21 7.14 15.67
C GLN A 229 21.30 5.86 14.82
N GLU A 230 20.19 5.42 14.24
CA GLU A 230 20.15 4.21 13.43
C GLU A 230 21.09 4.24 12.22
N ARG A 231 21.60 3.06 11.84
CA ARG A 231 22.59 2.96 10.75
C ARG A 231 21.96 3.26 9.39
N ARG A 232 20.72 2.82 9.18
CA ARG A 232 20.01 2.99 7.91
C ARG A 232 19.46 4.41 7.75
N LYS A 233 19.61 4.92 6.53
CA LYS A 233 19.21 6.29 6.17
C LYS A 233 17.70 6.47 6.28
N GLU A 234 16.94 5.49 5.82
CA GLU A 234 15.48 5.50 5.75
C GLU A 234 14.88 5.56 7.16
N THR A 235 15.41 4.79 8.10
CA THR A 235 14.98 4.79 9.51
C THR A 235 15.19 6.14 10.17
N ARG A 236 16.39 6.73 10.01
CA ARG A 236 16.69 8.07 10.53
C ARG A 236 15.80 9.15 9.92
N GLN A 237 15.47 9.02 8.64
CA GLN A 237 14.59 9.95 7.95
C GLN A 237 13.19 9.92 8.57
N MET A 238 12.61 8.72 8.71
CA MET A 238 11.28 8.54 9.28
C MET A 238 11.22 9.04 10.72
N ALA A 239 12.23 8.75 11.55
CA ALA A 239 12.32 9.27 12.91
C ALA A 239 12.30 10.81 12.95
N ALA A 240 13.06 11.46 12.06
CA ALA A 240 13.10 12.91 11.99
C ALA A 240 11.79 13.53 11.47
N GLU A 241 11.11 12.85 10.54
CA GLU A 241 9.79 13.25 10.04
C GLU A 241 8.74 13.21 11.16
N LEU A 242 8.72 12.15 11.97
CA LEU A 242 7.82 12.03 13.11
C LEU A 242 8.13 13.05 14.21
N LEU A 243 9.40 13.26 14.56
CA LEU A 243 9.82 14.30 15.51
C LEU A 243 9.41 15.71 15.07
N ALA A 244 9.41 15.98 13.75
CA ALA A 244 8.96 17.27 13.22
C ALA A 244 7.44 17.45 13.35
N CYS A 245 6.66 16.37 13.42
CA CYS A 245 5.22 16.41 13.63
C CYS A 245 4.82 16.58 15.12
N ILE A 246 5.73 16.32 16.06
CA ILE A 246 5.48 16.53 17.50
C ILE A 246 5.64 18.02 17.83
N PRO A 247 4.59 18.69 18.35
CA PRO A 247 4.69 20.09 18.76
C PRO A 247 5.76 20.28 19.85
N ASN A 248 6.60 21.29 19.68
CA ASN A 248 7.67 21.66 20.63
C ASN A 248 8.70 20.56 20.94
N SER A 249 8.91 19.61 20.02
CA SER A 249 10.00 18.63 20.18
C SER A 249 11.36 19.32 20.30
N ALA A 250 12.30 18.68 20.99
CA ALA A 250 13.69 19.10 21.11
C ALA A 250 14.35 19.24 19.73
N LEU A 251 13.93 18.43 18.74
CA LEU A 251 14.31 18.63 17.35
C LEU A 251 13.90 20.02 16.84
N LEU A 252 12.62 20.40 16.99
CA LEU A 252 12.13 21.72 16.59
C LEU A 252 12.82 22.84 17.38
N GLY A 253 13.10 22.63 18.67
CA GLY A 253 13.88 23.57 19.50
C GLY A 253 15.26 23.86 18.90
N ARG A 254 16.05 22.82 18.60
CA ARG A 254 17.37 22.96 17.94
C ARG A 254 17.28 23.70 16.61
N TYR A 255 16.22 23.49 15.83
CA TYR A 255 15.99 24.21 14.58
C TYR A 255 15.57 25.66 14.78
N ARG A 256 14.75 25.96 15.79
CA ARG A 256 14.40 27.33 16.17
C ARG A 256 15.64 28.10 16.58
N ASP A 257 16.47 27.53 17.46
CA ASP A 257 17.72 28.16 17.91
C ASP A 257 18.67 28.41 16.73
N TYR A 258 18.79 27.42 15.82
CA TYR A 258 19.58 27.56 14.61
C TYR A 258 19.05 28.68 13.69
N LEU A 259 17.73 28.73 13.45
CA LEU A 259 17.10 29.77 12.63
C LEU A 259 17.24 31.16 13.26
N HIS A 260 17.08 31.27 14.59
CA HIS A 260 17.31 32.52 15.32
C HIS A 260 18.75 33.03 15.15
N ALA A 261 19.74 32.14 15.21
CA ALA A 261 21.13 32.49 14.96
C ALA A 261 21.41 32.89 13.50
N CYS A 262 20.57 32.46 12.55
CA CYS A 262 20.71 32.83 11.13
C CYS A 262 20.17 34.22 10.80
N ILE A 263 19.25 34.76 11.61
CA ILE A 263 18.57 36.03 11.32
C ILE A 263 19.33 37.15 12.02
N VAL A 264 20.02 37.98 11.24
CA VAL A 264 20.70 39.18 11.72
C VAL A 264 19.90 40.40 11.28
N VAL A 265 19.32 41.12 12.25
CA VAL A 265 18.62 42.39 12.02
C VAL A 265 19.58 43.54 12.31
N SER A 266 19.87 44.36 11.29
CA SER A 266 20.71 45.55 11.41
C SER A 266 19.91 46.76 10.90
N GLY A 267 19.38 47.56 11.82
CA GLY A 267 18.48 48.67 11.50
C GLY A 267 17.19 48.18 10.82
N GLN A 268 16.88 48.69 9.63
CA GLN A 268 15.75 48.24 8.79
C GLN A 268 16.09 47.06 7.87
N LYS A 269 17.32 46.52 7.93
CA LYS A 269 17.78 45.46 7.03
C LYS A 269 17.81 44.11 7.74
N LEU A 270 17.06 43.16 7.21
CA LEU A 270 17.08 41.76 7.65
C LEU A 270 18.04 40.99 6.75
N SER A 271 19.06 40.37 7.35
CA SER A 271 20.08 39.60 6.64
C SER A 271 20.12 38.16 7.16
N LEU A 272 20.23 37.20 6.25
CA LEU A 272 20.33 35.78 6.56
C LEU A 272 21.80 35.37 6.54
N ASN A 273 22.39 35.18 7.71
CA ASN A 273 23.73 34.63 7.87
C ASN A 273 23.63 33.18 8.31
N CYS A 274 23.52 32.25 7.37
CA CYS A 274 23.37 30.84 7.67
C CYS A 274 24.74 30.22 8.02
N PRO A 275 24.98 29.76 9.27
CA PRO A 275 26.22 29.07 9.60
C PRO A 275 26.36 27.83 8.72
N MET A 276 27.55 27.59 8.17
CA MET A 276 27.84 26.56 7.17
C MET A 276 27.46 25.11 7.55
N MET A 277 27.08 24.84 8.80
CA MET A 277 26.64 23.51 9.23
C MET A 277 25.27 23.58 9.93
N PRO A 278 24.23 22.90 9.41
CA PRO A 278 23.00 22.68 10.16
C PRO A 278 23.27 21.78 11.39
N PRO A 279 22.39 21.78 12.41
CA PRO A 279 22.59 21.01 13.64
C PRO A 279 22.88 19.54 13.32
N LYS A 280 23.97 18.98 13.87
CA LYS A 280 24.58 17.71 13.41
C LYS A 280 23.72 16.43 13.56
N ARG A 281 22.45 16.50 14.00
CA ARG A 281 21.56 15.32 14.15
C ARG A 281 20.43 15.35 13.12
N GLY A 282 20.42 14.40 12.19
CA GLY A 282 19.35 14.19 11.18
C GLY A 282 19.18 15.29 10.12
N ALA A 283 19.98 16.37 10.16
CA ALA A 283 19.53 17.66 9.67
C ALA A 283 19.54 17.91 8.16
N LYS A 284 20.31 17.15 7.37
CA LYS A 284 20.20 17.28 5.90
C LYS A 284 18.86 16.77 5.36
N MET A 285 18.16 15.92 6.11
CA MET A 285 17.01 15.16 5.62
C MET A 285 15.68 15.66 6.19
N ALA A 286 15.70 16.16 7.43
CA ALA A 286 14.51 16.67 8.11
C ALA A 286 14.09 18.08 7.67
N TRP A 287 14.99 18.88 7.07
CA TRP A 287 14.70 20.29 6.76
C TRP A 287 13.42 20.49 5.95
N LYS A 288 13.13 19.63 4.97
CA LYS A 288 11.90 19.75 4.16
C LYS A 288 10.63 19.54 4.99
N SER A 289 10.66 18.60 5.92
CA SER A 289 9.53 18.28 6.79
C SER A 289 9.38 19.31 7.92
N VAL A 290 10.50 19.73 8.50
CA VAL A 290 10.57 20.80 9.50
C VAL A 290 10.12 22.15 8.91
N ALA A 291 10.56 22.50 7.70
CA ALA A 291 10.13 23.72 7.02
C ALA A 291 8.62 23.72 6.74
N ARG A 292 8.02 22.56 6.47
CA ARG A 292 6.57 22.43 6.25
C ARG A 292 5.74 22.67 7.52
N VAL A 293 6.29 22.36 8.70
CA VAL A 293 5.64 22.56 10.00
C VAL A 293 5.89 23.97 10.55
N LEU A 294 7.10 24.52 10.34
CA LEU A 294 7.48 25.84 10.85
C LEU A 294 7.02 27.01 9.96
N LEU A 295 6.78 26.80 8.67
CA LEU A 295 6.23 27.82 7.77
C LEU A 295 4.74 27.55 7.57
N PRO A 296 3.83 28.32 8.19
CA PRO A 296 2.42 28.23 7.84
C PRO A 296 2.27 28.50 6.33
N SER A 297 1.51 27.65 5.64
CA SER A 297 1.15 27.86 4.24
C SER A 297 0.62 29.28 4.07
N THR A 298 1.28 30.10 3.25
CA THR A 298 0.96 31.52 3.05
C THR A 298 -0.35 31.76 2.29
N ASN A 299 -1.25 30.77 2.25
CA ASN A 299 -2.57 30.87 1.61
C ASN A 299 -3.74 30.98 2.59
N ALA A 300 -3.50 31.27 3.87
CA ALA A 300 -4.57 31.64 4.80
C ALA A 300 -4.76 33.16 4.79
N ALA A 301 -5.81 33.63 4.11
CA ALA A 301 -6.33 34.98 4.28
C ALA A 301 -6.65 35.27 5.77
N PRO A 302 -6.45 36.51 6.24
CA PRO A 302 -6.59 36.83 7.65
C PRO A 302 -8.07 36.88 8.04
N GLY A 303 -8.50 35.91 8.85
CA GLY A 303 -9.82 35.93 9.48
C GLY A 303 -10.37 34.54 9.75
N CYS A 304 -9.95 33.92 10.85
CA CYS A 304 -10.77 33.07 11.71
C CYS A 304 -9.94 32.57 12.89
N SER A 305 -10.30 33.05 14.08
CA SER A 305 -9.80 32.61 15.37
C SER A 305 -10.41 31.27 15.80
N ASN A 306 -9.56 30.42 16.36
CA ASN A 306 -9.83 29.30 17.27
C ASN A 306 -10.73 28.13 16.79
N SER A 307 -10.11 26.95 16.64
CA SER A 307 -10.47 25.78 17.46
C SER A 307 -9.36 24.72 17.38
N SER A 308 -9.09 24.10 18.53
CA SER A 308 -8.39 22.82 18.69
C SER A 308 -8.93 21.76 17.72
N ASP A 309 -8.11 20.76 17.43
CA ASP A 309 -8.35 19.62 16.52
C ASP A 309 -8.07 19.86 15.04
N ALA A 310 -6.78 19.81 14.70
CA ALA A 310 -6.32 19.56 13.33
C ALA A 310 -5.34 18.38 13.33
N CYS A 311 -5.91 17.18 13.33
CA CYS A 311 -5.25 15.92 13.00
C CYS A 311 -4.62 16.02 11.60
N PRO A 312 -3.35 15.63 11.36
CA PRO A 312 -2.79 15.71 10.03
C PRO A 312 -3.39 14.62 9.13
N ARG A 313 -4.14 15.08 8.13
CA ARG A 313 -4.69 14.27 7.04
C ARG A 313 -3.64 13.33 6.44
N ARG A 314 -4.02 12.05 6.36
CA ARG A 314 -3.75 11.07 5.29
C ARG A 314 -2.40 11.23 4.57
N ILE A 315 -1.42 10.41 4.97
CA ILE A 315 -0.25 10.11 4.13
C ILE A 315 -0.75 9.29 2.92
N GLY A 316 -1.24 9.98 1.90
CA GLY A 316 -1.74 9.43 0.65
C GLY A 316 -0.79 9.73 -0.51
N LYS A 317 -0.49 8.70 -1.29
CA LYS A 317 0.29 8.68 -2.53
C LYS A 317 -0.09 9.80 -3.52
N GLY A 318 0.96 10.37 -4.14
CA GLY A 318 0.97 10.73 -5.57
C GLY A 318 0.54 12.14 -5.96
N ILE A 319 1.52 13.02 -6.23
CA ILE A 319 1.47 13.96 -7.37
C ILE A 319 2.89 14.00 -7.95
N GLY A 320 3.11 13.18 -8.99
CA GLY A 320 3.99 13.57 -10.09
C GLY A 320 3.33 14.72 -10.84
N ASP A 321 4.14 15.53 -11.51
CA ASP A 321 3.77 16.77 -12.20
C ASP A 321 3.74 18.01 -11.32
N PHE A 322 4.93 18.55 -11.01
CA PHE A 322 5.25 19.99 -11.06
C PHE A 322 6.76 20.14 -10.80
N LEU A 323 7.58 19.70 -11.77
CA LEU A 323 8.99 20.09 -11.84
C LEU A 323 9.11 21.24 -12.85
N PRO A 324 9.63 22.43 -12.48
CA PRO A 324 10.18 23.32 -13.50
C PRO A 324 11.36 22.60 -14.16
N LYS A 325 11.29 22.47 -15.49
CA LYS A 325 12.34 21.89 -16.34
C LYS A 325 13.69 22.48 -15.94
N ARG A 326 14.68 21.62 -15.66
CA ARG A 326 16.08 22.04 -15.51
C ARG A 326 16.49 22.82 -16.76
N PRO A 327 17.10 24.01 -16.67
CA PRO A 327 17.71 24.63 -17.83
C PRO A 327 18.87 23.74 -18.31
N SER A 328 18.86 23.45 -19.60
CA SER A 328 19.88 22.71 -20.33
C SER A 328 21.27 23.35 -20.12
N PRO A 329 22.36 22.56 -19.97
CA PRO A 329 23.70 23.11 -19.75
C PRO A 329 24.37 23.64 -21.03
N TYR A 330 23.63 23.87 -22.13
CA TYR A 330 24.21 24.31 -23.40
C TYR A 330 23.83 25.75 -23.74
N LEU A 331 24.77 26.67 -23.53
CA LEU A 331 24.75 28.01 -24.12
C LEU A 331 24.89 27.89 -25.65
N ARG A 332 23.88 28.32 -26.41
CA ARG A 332 23.99 28.58 -27.85
C ARG A 332 24.23 30.07 -28.08
N ASN A 333 25.29 30.40 -28.80
CA ASN A 333 25.54 31.71 -29.39
C ASN A 333 24.68 31.90 -30.66
N LYS A 334 24.38 33.17 -31.00
CA LYS A 334 23.35 33.64 -31.96
C LYS A 334 23.63 33.37 -33.45
N THR A 335 24.55 32.49 -33.81
CA THR A 335 24.83 32.15 -35.23
C THR A 335 24.93 30.63 -35.37
N GLY A 336 23.82 30.00 -35.72
CA GLY A 336 23.65 28.55 -35.74
C GLY A 336 24.54 27.81 -36.74
N LYS A 337 25.73 27.39 -36.30
CA LYS A 337 26.48 26.28 -36.92
C LYS A 337 26.94 25.29 -35.84
N LYS A 338 26.63 24.01 -36.07
CA LYS A 338 27.10 22.88 -35.24
C LYS A 338 28.57 22.62 -35.54
N VAL A 339 29.40 22.49 -34.50
CA VAL A 339 30.68 21.80 -34.58
C VAL A 339 30.69 20.75 -33.47
N GLY A 340 30.78 19.48 -33.87
CA GLY A 340 30.89 18.35 -32.93
C GLY A 340 32.32 18.21 -32.40
N TYR A 341 32.50 17.34 -31.41
CA TYR A 341 33.42 16.19 -31.45
C TYR A 341 33.38 15.43 -30.11
N ARG A 342 33.44 14.10 -30.19
CA ARG A 342 33.95 13.16 -29.16
C ARG A 342 35.50 13.22 -29.20
N PRO A 343 36.27 12.70 -28.22
CA PRO A 343 35.94 11.66 -27.23
C PRO A 343 35.41 12.23 -25.91
#